data_AF-A0A0J6WN10-F1
#
_entry.id   AF-A0A0J6WN10-F1
#
_cell.length_a   1.000
_cell.length_b   1.000
_cell.length_c   1.000
_cell.angle_alpha   90.00
_cell.angle_beta   90.00
_cell.angle_gamma   90.00
#
_symmetry.space_group_name_H-M   'P 1'
#
loop_
_entity.id
_entity.type
_entity.pdbx_description
1 polymer ?
#
loop_
_entity_poly.entity_id
_entity_poly.type
_entity_poly.pdbx_seq_one_letter_code
_entity_poly.pdbx_strand_id
1 'polypeptide(L)'
;MFAHASFIGFEGTAIYGEEAKDPKRTVPRATYASVIFMGVFYAVTAFLIVNSVGVDNIVDLAGTEGGNLVFAVSDTVLGRVGTEAFQLLVITSLFAAILTFHNNVARYLYSLGRQGVIWTRLGTTHPTRKSPALACYVQIAMVAVVVAIFAILRLDPYTTLFTWWTGVGAAGIILLQTIASIAIFVFFRRSNVDKRPWNTFIAPLLGVAGLLPFLWYAVTGMDVLLGGGGWLQTIFTTMLFASLAIGIIGAYLIKARSPQRYAQLNSTLGDRI
;
A
#
# COMPACT_ATOMS: atom_id res chain seq x y z
N MET A 1 -2.70 -10.74 8.30
CA MET A 1 -3.06 -9.58 7.44
C MET A 1 -2.46 -8.28 7.93
N PHE A 2 -2.75 -7.82 9.15
CA PHE A 2 -2.12 -6.60 9.71
C PHE A 2 -0.58 -6.67 9.71
N ALA A 3 -0.01 -7.82 10.06
CA ALA A 3 1.43 -8.03 9.94
C ALA A 3 1.98 -7.79 8.53
N HIS A 4 1.25 -8.19 7.47
CA HIS A 4 1.62 -7.88 6.08
C HIS A 4 1.45 -6.39 5.79
N ALA A 5 0.35 -5.78 6.26
CA ALA A 5 0.09 -4.37 6.07
C ALA A 5 1.21 -3.48 6.62
N SER A 6 1.89 -3.90 7.70
CA SER A 6 3.07 -3.23 8.25
C SER A 6 4.28 -3.19 7.30
N PHE A 7 4.37 -4.08 6.31
CA PHE A 7 5.45 -4.08 5.32
C PHE A 7 5.11 -3.26 4.07
N ILE A 8 3.87 -2.77 3.92
CA ILE A 8 3.47 -1.99 2.76
C ILE A 8 4.30 -0.71 2.68
N GLY A 9 4.82 -0.40 1.48
CA GLY A 9 5.61 0.79 1.21
C GLY A 9 7.01 0.51 0.67
N PHE A 10 7.51 -0.73 0.73
CA PHE A 10 8.79 -1.09 0.12
C PHE A 10 8.79 -0.86 -1.41
N GLU A 11 7.63 -0.99 -2.05
CA GLU A 11 7.41 -0.72 -3.47
C GLU A 11 7.57 0.75 -3.85
N GLY A 12 7.54 1.66 -2.86
CA GLY A 12 7.82 3.09 -3.06
C GLY A 12 9.18 3.31 -3.72
N THR A 13 10.16 2.45 -3.43
CA THR A 13 11.49 2.50 -4.07
C THR A 13 11.43 2.45 -5.61
N ALA A 14 10.47 1.73 -6.19
CA ALA A 14 10.26 1.68 -7.64
C ALA A 14 9.64 2.97 -8.20
N ILE A 15 8.76 3.62 -7.44
CA ILE A 15 8.12 4.89 -7.82
C ILE A 15 9.16 6.01 -7.98
N TYR A 16 10.14 6.05 -7.08
CA TYR A 16 11.26 7.00 -7.13
C TYR A 16 12.44 6.49 -7.94
N GLY A 17 12.29 5.38 -8.66
CA GLY A 17 13.34 4.79 -9.48
C GLY A 17 13.88 5.75 -10.53
N GLU A 18 13.04 6.60 -11.12
CA GLU A 18 13.45 7.62 -12.10
C GLU A 18 14.29 8.75 -11.49
N GLU A 19 14.13 9.00 -10.19
CA GLU A 19 14.88 10.02 -9.46
C GLU A 19 16.16 9.46 -8.81
N ALA A 20 16.35 8.13 -8.85
CA ALA A 20 17.52 7.48 -8.32
C ALA A 20 18.73 7.68 -9.25
N LYS A 21 19.90 7.99 -8.66
CA LYS A 21 21.16 8.20 -9.41
C LYS A 21 21.58 7.00 -10.28
N ASP A 22 21.42 5.78 -9.75
CA ASP A 22 21.65 4.52 -10.48
C ASP A 22 20.47 3.57 -10.20
N PRO A 23 19.36 3.66 -10.94
CA PRO A 23 18.14 2.93 -10.64
C PRO A 23 18.34 1.42 -10.65
N LYS A 24 19.22 0.91 -11.51
CA LYS A 24 19.50 -0.53 -11.67
C LYS A 24 20.14 -1.15 -10.44
N ARG A 25 20.86 -0.35 -9.63
CA ARG A 25 21.52 -0.82 -8.40
C ARG A 25 20.84 -0.31 -7.14
N THR A 26 20.45 0.96 -7.11
CA THR A 26 19.89 1.62 -5.94
C THR A 26 18.52 1.09 -5.59
N VAL A 27 17.62 0.91 -6.57
CA VAL A 27 16.25 0.44 -6.31
C VAL A 27 16.28 -0.96 -5.69
N PRO A 28 16.90 -1.99 -6.30
CA PRO A 28 16.90 -3.32 -5.70
C PRO A 28 17.54 -3.36 -4.31
N ARG A 29 18.68 -2.67 -4.12
CA ARG A 29 19.37 -2.63 -2.82
C ARG A 29 18.50 -1.97 -1.75
N ALA A 30 17.87 -0.85 -2.08
CA ALA A 30 16.97 -0.16 -1.15
C ALA A 30 15.77 -1.05 -0.82
N THR A 31 15.14 -1.70 -1.81
CA THR A 31 14.01 -2.60 -1.56
C THR A 31 14.38 -3.74 -0.62
N TYR A 32 15.45 -4.48 -0.91
CA TYR A 32 15.88 -5.61 -0.06
C TYR A 32 16.34 -5.15 1.32
N ALA A 33 17.12 -4.08 1.41
CA ALA A 33 17.58 -3.55 2.69
C ALA A 33 16.41 -3.10 3.57
N SER A 34 15.42 -2.41 3.00
CA SER A 34 14.21 -1.98 3.72
C SER A 34 13.40 -3.17 4.23
N VAL A 35 13.16 -4.19 3.40
CA VAL A 35 12.38 -5.37 3.81
C VAL A 35 13.10 -6.17 4.91
N ILE A 36 14.41 -6.39 4.78
CA ILE A 36 15.20 -7.08 5.79
C ILE A 36 15.23 -6.28 7.09
N PHE A 37 15.47 -4.97 7.01
CA PHE A 37 15.48 -4.10 8.17
C PHE A 37 14.13 -4.11 8.89
N MET A 38 13.01 -3.92 8.17
CA MET A 38 11.67 -3.98 8.76
C MET A 38 11.40 -5.34 9.41
N GLY A 39 11.77 -6.44 8.75
CA GLY A 39 11.59 -7.78 9.28
C GLY A 39 12.33 -8.00 10.60
N VAL A 40 13.62 -7.67 10.63
CA VAL A 40 14.44 -7.77 11.85
C VAL A 40 13.93 -6.83 12.93
N PHE A 41 13.65 -5.58 12.59
CA PHE A 41 13.19 -4.57 13.52
C PHE A 41 11.84 -4.94 14.16
N TYR A 42 10.88 -5.40 13.38
CA TYR A 42 9.58 -5.85 13.89
C TYR A 42 9.70 -7.13 14.71
N ALA A 43 10.53 -8.09 14.31
CA ALA A 43 10.77 -9.30 15.08
C ALA A 43 11.39 -8.99 16.45
N VAL A 44 12.41 -8.14 16.49
CA VAL A 44 13.05 -7.71 17.75
C VAL A 44 12.07 -6.92 18.62
N THR A 45 11.31 -6.01 18.04
CA THR A 45 10.33 -5.21 18.79
C THR A 45 9.25 -6.09 19.41
N ALA A 46 8.67 -7.01 18.62
CA ALA A 46 7.69 -7.97 19.11
C ALA A 46 8.27 -8.87 20.20
N PHE A 47 9.50 -9.37 20.01
CA PHE A 47 10.21 -10.15 21.02
C PHE A 47 10.37 -9.37 22.34
N LEU A 48 10.79 -8.10 22.29
CA LEU A 48 10.97 -7.28 23.48
C LEU A 48 9.64 -7.04 24.21
N ILE A 49 8.57 -6.72 23.49
CA ILE A 49 7.23 -6.49 24.07
C ILE A 49 6.70 -7.77 24.73
N VAL A 50 6.82 -8.90 24.06
CA VAL A 50 6.37 -10.20 24.62
C VAL A 50 7.17 -10.54 25.88
N ASN A 51 8.48 -10.30 25.89
CA ASN A 51 9.32 -10.57 27.07
C ASN A 51 9.08 -9.59 28.23
N SER A 52 8.71 -8.33 27.96
CA SER A 52 8.43 -7.36 29.03
C SER A 52 7.12 -7.64 29.75
N VAL A 53 6.12 -8.18 29.04
CA VAL A 53 4.80 -8.54 29.61
C VAL A 53 4.78 -9.98 30.16
N GLY A 54 5.54 -10.87 29.51
CA GLY A 54 5.50 -12.31 29.73
C GLY A 54 4.61 -13.02 28.70
N VAL A 55 5.07 -14.18 28.23
CA VAL A 55 4.41 -14.98 27.19
C VAL A 55 2.99 -15.39 27.59
N ASP A 56 2.78 -15.66 28.88
CA ASP A 56 1.48 -16.13 29.40
C ASP A 56 0.43 -15.00 29.48
N ASN A 57 0.86 -13.74 29.60
CA ASN A 57 -0.03 -12.60 29.85
C ASN A 57 -0.27 -11.73 28.62
N ILE A 58 0.59 -11.82 27.59
CA ILE A 58 0.57 -10.89 26.45
C ILE A 58 -0.72 -10.99 25.63
N VAL A 59 -1.31 -12.19 25.52
CA VAL A 59 -2.55 -12.40 24.75
C VAL A 59 -3.73 -11.74 25.46
N ASP A 60 -3.85 -11.90 26.78
CA ASP A 60 -4.92 -11.32 27.57
C ASP A 60 -4.81 -9.79 27.63
N LEU A 61 -3.58 -9.27 27.78
CA LEU A 61 -3.33 -7.83 27.73
C LEU A 61 -3.66 -7.26 26.35
N ALA A 62 -3.29 -7.95 25.27
CA ALA A 62 -3.64 -7.54 23.90
C ALA A 62 -5.16 -7.54 23.67
N GLY A 63 -5.89 -8.50 24.26
CA GLY A 63 -7.36 -8.53 24.21
C GLY A 63 -8.02 -7.38 24.95
N THR A 64 -7.41 -6.91 26.04
CA THR A 64 -7.94 -5.82 26.86
C THR A 64 -7.58 -4.43 26.31
N GLU A 65 -6.32 -4.22 25.96
CA GLU A 65 -5.79 -2.92 25.52
C GLU A 65 -5.97 -2.69 24.00
N GLY A 66 -6.05 -3.77 23.21
CA GLY A 66 -6.15 -3.70 21.76
C GLY A 66 -5.05 -2.84 21.13
N GLY A 67 -5.46 -1.76 20.44
CA GLY A 67 -4.54 -0.83 19.79
C GLY A 67 -3.62 -0.04 20.75
N ASN A 68 -3.94 -0.01 22.04
CA ASN A 68 -3.16 0.71 23.05
C ASN A 68 -2.10 -0.17 23.73
N LEU A 69 -2.02 -1.47 23.39
CA LEU A 69 -1.11 -2.43 24.02
C LEU A 69 0.32 -1.89 24.20
N VAL A 70 0.89 -1.31 23.14
CA VAL A 70 2.28 -0.82 23.18
C VAL A 70 2.44 0.37 24.15
N PHE A 71 1.41 1.21 24.29
CA PHE A 71 1.42 2.33 25.25
C PHE A 71 1.21 1.85 26.69
N ALA A 72 0.35 0.86 26.90
CA ALA A 72 0.19 0.22 28.21
C ALA A 72 1.51 -0.41 28.67
N VAL A 73 2.22 -1.09 27.76
CA VAL A 73 3.56 -1.63 28.03
C VAL A 73 4.55 -0.50 28.29
N SER A 74 4.56 0.57 27.49
CA SER A 74 5.49 1.68 27.72
C SER A 74 5.25 2.38 29.06
N ASP A 75 4.01 2.48 29.54
CA ASP A 75 3.70 3.04 30.85
C ASP A 75 4.33 2.24 31.99
N THR A 76 4.33 0.91 31.88
CA THR A 76 4.96 0.04 32.89
C THR A 76 6.50 0.11 32.86
N VAL A 77 7.10 0.32 31.69
CA VAL A 77 8.56 0.25 31.49
C VAL A 77 9.25 1.61 31.60
N LEU A 78 8.67 2.65 30.98
CA LEU A 78 9.24 4.00 30.87
C LEU A 78 8.59 5.00 31.84
N GLY A 79 7.44 4.65 32.41
CA GLY A 79 6.60 5.58 33.15
C GLY A 79 5.89 6.58 32.24
N ARG A 80 4.91 7.30 32.82
CA ARG A 80 4.00 8.20 32.09
C ARG A 80 4.71 9.22 31.20
N VAL A 81 5.75 9.90 31.70
CA VAL A 81 6.47 10.92 30.93
C VAL A 81 7.18 10.30 29.72
N GLY A 82 7.72 9.09 29.90
CA GLY A 82 8.33 8.33 28.80
C GLY A 82 7.30 7.91 27.76
N THR A 83 6.11 7.48 28.17
CA THR A 83 5.00 7.17 27.26
C THR A 83 4.50 8.39 26.50
N GLU A 84 4.37 9.55 27.15
CA GLU A 84 3.97 10.79 26.49
C GLU A 84 4.99 11.20 25.40
N ALA A 85 6.30 11.09 25.70
CA ALA A 85 7.35 11.29 24.70
C ALA A 85 7.27 10.25 23.55
N PHE A 86 7.01 8.98 23.87
CA PHE A 86 6.83 7.93 22.88
C PHE A 86 5.61 8.18 21.98
N GLN A 87 4.48 8.63 22.54
CA GLN A 87 3.29 9.02 21.78
C GLN A 87 3.60 10.16 20.79
N LEU A 88 4.40 11.16 21.19
CA LEU A 88 4.83 12.22 20.28
C LEU A 88 5.69 11.68 19.11
N LEU A 89 6.57 10.72 19.38
CA LEU A 89 7.34 10.03 18.33
C LEU A 89 6.42 9.24 17.39
N VAL A 90 5.39 8.57 17.92
CA VAL A 90 4.38 7.88 17.11
C VAL A 90 3.63 8.87 16.22
N ILE A 91 3.17 10.00 16.75
CA ILE A 91 2.45 11.03 15.98
C ILE A 91 3.32 11.59 14.85
N THR A 92 4.58 11.91 15.12
CA THR A 92 5.51 12.41 14.10
C THR A 92 5.79 11.36 13.02
N SER A 93 5.92 10.08 13.39
CA SER A 93 6.08 8.98 12.44
C SER A 93 4.83 8.78 11.56
N LEU A 94 3.63 8.89 12.13
CA LEU A 94 2.36 8.80 11.41
C LEU A 94 2.22 9.95 10.41
N PHE A 95 2.61 11.16 10.79
CA PHE A 95 2.63 12.31 9.88
C PHE A 95 3.55 12.04 8.68
N ALA A 96 4.77 11.53 8.92
CA ALA A 96 5.71 11.18 7.85
C ALA A 96 5.15 10.07 6.92
N ALA A 97 4.47 9.06 7.48
CA ALA A 97 3.82 8.01 6.70
C ALA A 97 2.69 8.56 5.81
N ILE A 98 1.81 9.40 6.36
CA ILE A 98 0.71 10.04 5.61
C ILE A 98 1.26 10.92 4.49
N LEU A 99 2.30 11.71 4.76
CA LEU A 99 2.96 12.53 3.75
C LEU A 99 3.53 11.67 2.61
N THR A 100 4.11 10.53 2.93
CA THR A 100 4.63 9.59 1.93
C THR A 100 3.50 9.01 1.08
N PHE A 101 2.39 8.58 1.68
CA PHE A 101 1.21 8.12 0.93
C PHE A 101 0.62 9.22 0.05
N HIS A 102 0.59 10.46 0.53
CA HIS A 102 0.13 11.61 -0.26
C HIS A 102 0.96 11.78 -1.52
N ASN A 103 2.29 11.73 -1.40
CA ASN A 103 3.19 11.83 -2.55
C ASN A 103 3.03 10.66 -3.52
N ASN A 104 2.88 9.44 -3.02
CA ASN A 104 2.70 8.25 -3.86
C ASN A 104 1.41 8.32 -4.68
N VAL A 105 0.28 8.63 -4.05
CA VAL A 105 -1.02 8.72 -4.72
C VAL A 105 -1.01 9.85 -5.76
N ALA A 106 -0.44 11.01 -5.45
CA ALA A 106 -0.33 12.10 -6.40
C ALA A 106 0.48 11.71 -7.64
N ARG A 107 1.57 10.93 -7.49
CA ARG A 107 2.37 10.41 -8.61
C ARG A 107 1.62 9.38 -9.44
N TYR A 108 0.82 8.52 -8.82
CA TYR A 108 -0.05 7.59 -9.55
C TYR A 108 -1.10 8.33 -10.39
N LEU A 109 -1.81 9.28 -9.79
CA LEU A 109 -2.79 10.11 -10.50
C LEU A 109 -2.15 10.91 -11.65
N TYR A 110 -0.95 11.46 -11.42
CA TYR A 110 -0.18 12.14 -12.45
C TYR A 110 0.17 11.22 -13.62
N SER A 111 0.70 10.02 -13.34
CA SER A 111 1.09 9.06 -14.38
C SER A 111 -0.12 8.63 -15.22
N LEU A 112 -1.23 8.29 -14.56
CA LEU A 112 -2.48 7.90 -15.22
C LEU A 112 -3.09 9.05 -16.04
N GLY A 113 -3.06 10.27 -15.52
CA GLY A 113 -3.54 11.47 -16.22
C GLY A 113 -2.69 11.79 -17.44
N ARG A 114 -1.36 11.68 -17.33
CA ARG A 114 -0.41 11.93 -18.43
C ARG A 114 -0.56 10.93 -19.56
N GLN A 115 -0.89 9.68 -19.23
CA GLN A 115 -1.21 8.62 -20.20
C GLN A 115 -2.63 8.72 -20.77
N GLY A 116 -3.46 9.67 -20.28
CA GLY A 116 -4.84 9.85 -20.72
C GLY A 116 -5.78 8.71 -20.34
N VAL A 117 -5.42 7.92 -19.32
CA VAL A 117 -6.27 6.85 -18.75
C VAL A 117 -7.41 7.45 -17.94
N ILE A 118 -7.11 8.52 -17.20
CA ILE A 118 -8.07 9.32 -16.44
C ILE A 118 -8.08 10.76 -16.94
N TRP A 119 -8.69 11.68 -16.19
CA TRP A 119 -8.73 13.10 -16.56
C TRP A 119 -7.33 13.65 -16.87
N THR A 120 -7.10 14.04 -18.12
CA THR A 120 -5.78 14.39 -18.67
C THR A 120 -5.09 15.54 -17.92
N ARG A 121 -5.87 16.46 -17.31
CA ARG A 121 -5.31 17.56 -16.53
C ARG A 121 -4.53 17.09 -15.31
N LEU A 122 -4.84 15.91 -14.75
CA LEU A 122 -4.08 15.32 -13.65
C LEU A 122 -2.61 15.04 -14.04
N GLY A 123 -2.34 14.85 -15.34
CA GLY A 123 -1.00 14.69 -15.88
C GLY A 123 -0.20 15.97 -16.08
N THR A 124 -0.65 17.10 -15.52
CA THR A 124 0.05 18.39 -15.60
C THR A 124 0.89 18.64 -14.35
N THR A 125 2.05 19.26 -14.54
CA THR A 125 2.93 19.69 -13.44
C THR A 125 2.88 21.20 -13.27
N HIS A 126 3.09 21.68 -12.05
CA HIS A 126 3.23 23.10 -11.75
C HIS A 126 4.37 23.73 -12.57
N PRO A 127 4.18 24.91 -13.21
CA PRO A 127 5.15 25.48 -14.14
C PRO A 127 6.57 25.63 -13.58
N THR A 128 6.68 26.12 -12.34
CA THR A 128 7.96 26.39 -11.64
C THR A 128 8.45 25.22 -10.79
N ARG A 129 7.61 24.73 -9.86
CA ARG A 129 7.97 23.64 -8.92
C ARG A 129 8.03 22.24 -9.54
N LYS A 130 7.52 22.07 -10.76
CA LYS A 130 7.41 20.78 -11.48
C LYS A 130 6.68 19.67 -10.71
N SER A 131 5.94 20.01 -9.65
CA SER A 131 5.16 19.06 -8.86
C SER A 131 3.75 18.84 -9.45
N PRO A 132 3.11 17.67 -9.27
CA PRO A 132 1.77 17.39 -9.77
C PRO A 132 0.68 18.02 -8.88
N ALA A 133 0.66 19.35 -8.79
CA ALA A 133 -0.19 20.10 -7.85
C ALA A 133 -1.68 19.78 -7.98
N LEU A 134 -2.20 19.64 -9.21
CA LEU A 134 -3.62 19.31 -9.41
C LEU A 134 -3.96 17.91 -8.87
N ALA A 135 -3.06 16.92 -9.03
CA ALA A 135 -3.27 15.59 -8.48
C ALA A 135 -3.30 15.62 -6.94
N CYS A 136 -2.44 16.41 -6.31
CA CYS A 136 -2.46 16.64 -4.86
C CYS A 136 -3.79 17.25 -4.40
N TYR A 137 -4.27 18.31 -5.06
CA TYR A 137 -5.54 18.95 -4.69
C TYR A 137 -6.74 18.03 -4.86
N VAL A 138 -6.79 17.26 -5.94
CA VAL A 138 -7.87 16.27 -6.17
C VAL A 138 -7.84 15.18 -5.10
N GLN A 139 -6.66 14.70 -4.72
CA GLN A 139 -6.54 13.75 -3.62
C GLN A 139 -6.99 14.35 -2.28
N ILE A 140 -6.56 15.57 -1.95
CA ILE A 140 -6.96 16.25 -0.71
C ILE A 140 -8.47 16.42 -0.67
N ALA A 141 -9.09 16.85 -1.77
CA ALA A 141 -10.53 17.00 -1.87
C ALA A 141 -11.25 15.66 -1.68
N MET A 142 -10.75 14.58 -2.30
CA MET A 142 -11.30 13.24 -2.13
C MET A 142 -11.24 12.78 -0.66
N VAL A 143 -10.09 12.93 0.00
CA VAL A 143 -9.93 12.59 1.42
C VAL A 143 -10.83 13.44 2.30
N ALA A 144 -10.91 14.75 2.06
CA ALA A 144 -11.76 15.66 2.80
C ALA A 144 -13.24 15.29 2.70
N VAL A 145 -13.71 14.89 1.51
CA VAL A 145 -15.09 14.41 1.31
C VAL A 145 -15.35 13.13 2.12
N VAL A 146 -14.44 12.15 2.06
CA VAL A 146 -14.58 10.90 2.83
C VAL A 146 -14.63 11.20 4.33
N VAL A 147 -13.69 12.01 4.85
CA VAL A 147 -13.67 12.39 6.27
C VAL A 147 -14.93 13.16 6.66
N ALA A 148 -15.40 14.10 5.83
CA ALA A 148 -16.61 14.86 6.09
C ALA A 148 -17.85 13.95 6.17
N ILE A 149 -17.98 12.95 5.29
CA ILE A 149 -19.09 11.99 5.33
C ILE A 149 -19.10 11.25 6.68
N PHE A 150 -17.96 10.71 7.11
CA PHE A 150 -17.87 9.99 8.39
C PHE A 150 -18.13 10.90 9.59
N ALA A 151 -17.65 12.15 9.54
CA ALA A 151 -17.90 13.14 10.58
C ALA A 151 -19.39 13.53 10.68
N ILE A 152 -20.07 13.74 9.55
CA ILE A 152 -21.50 14.05 9.49
C ILE A 152 -22.33 12.89 10.05
N LEU A 153 -21.95 11.66 9.70
CA LEU A 153 -22.60 10.43 10.20
C LEU A 153 -22.22 10.10 11.65
N ARG A 154 -21.33 10.88 12.28
CA ARG A 154 -20.84 10.69 13.66
C ARG A 154 -20.29 9.27 13.91
N LEU A 155 -19.64 8.71 12.89
CA LEU A 155 -18.99 7.41 13.01
C LEU A 155 -17.66 7.53 13.74
N ASP A 156 -17.33 6.51 14.53
CA ASP A 156 -16.07 6.49 15.28
C ASP A 156 -14.87 6.42 14.33
N PRO A 157 -13.93 7.39 14.34
CA PRO A 157 -12.84 7.45 13.37
C PRO A 157 -11.89 6.26 13.41
N TYR A 158 -11.76 5.61 14.57
CA TYR A 158 -10.81 4.53 14.76
C TYR A 158 -11.42 3.19 14.33
N THR A 159 -12.57 2.83 14.88
CA THR A 159 -13.22 1.53 14.65
C THR A 159 -13.92 1.44 13.30
N THR A 160 -14.26 2.58 12.68
CA THR A 160 -14.88 2.59 11.34
C THR A 160 -13.91 3.09 10.27
N LEU A 161 -13.61 4.39 10.22
CA LEU A 161 -12.83 4.98 9.13
C LEU A 161 -11.45 4.33 9.01
N PHE A 162 -10.68 4.28 10.10
CA PHE A 162 -9.35 3.68 10.08
C PHE A 162 -9.42 2.18 9.79
N THR A 163 -10.15 1.41 10.61
CA THR A 163 -10.25 -0.05 10.45
C THR A 163 -10.74 -0.46 9.06
N TRP A 164 -11.81 0.14 8.54
CA TRP A 164 -12.41 -0.26 7.26
C TRP A 164 -11.49 0.04 6.09
N TRP A 165 -10.95 1.26 6.01
CA TRP A 165 -10.09 1.66 4.88
C TRP A 165 -8.70 1.03 4.95
N THR A 166 -8.15 0.80 6.14
CA THR A 166 -6.88 0.07 6.30
C THR A 166 -7.03 -1.40 5.93
N GLY A 167 -8.10 -2.08 6.35
CA GLY A 167 -8.35 -3.48 6.00
C GLY A 167 -8.47 -3.69 4.49
N VAL A 168 -9.30 -2.87 3.84
CA VAL A 168 -9.53 -2.98 2.39
C VAL A 168 -8.36 -2.47 1.58
N GLY A 169 -7.67 -1.42 2.05
CA GLY A 169 -6.44 -0.93 1.45
C GLY A 169 -5.33 -1.99 1.46
N ALA A 170 -5.15 -2.69 2.59
CA ALA A 170 -4.20 -3.79 2.70
C ALA A 170 -4.55 -4.94 1.73
N ALA A 171 -5.81 -5.35 1.67
CA ALA A 171 -6.28 -6.35 0.71
C ALA A 171 -6.07 -5.90 -0.75
N GLY A 172 -6.32 -4.62 -1.04
CA GLY A 172 -6.08 -4.00 -2.35
C GLY A 172 -4.63 -4.06 -2.78
N ILE A 173 -3.70 -3.76 -1.88
CA ILE A 173 -2.27 -3.80 -2.17
C ILE A 173 -1.79 -5.24 -2.37
N ILE A 174 -2.27 -6.19 -1.56
CA ILE A 174 -1.98 -7.63 -1.76
C ILE A 174 -2.50 -8.09 -3.13
N LEU A 175 -3.72 -7.71 -3.52
CA LEU A 175 -4.29 -8.03 -4.82
C LEU A 175 -3.43 -7.45 -5.94
N LEU A 176 -3.05 -6.17 -5.84
CA LEU A 176 -2.19 -5.48 -6.81
C LEU A 176 -0.83 -6.18 -6.95
N GLN A 177 -0.19 -6.52 -5.84
CA GLN A 177 1.11 -7.20 -5.83
C GLN A 177 1.02 -8.63 -6.39
N THR A 178 -0.08 -9.33 -6.11
CA THR A 178 -0.35 -10.67 -6.67
C THR A 178 -0.48 -10.59 -8.18
N ILE A 179 -1.29 -9.65 -8.68
CA ILE A 179 -1.46 -9.42 -10.12
C ILE A 179 -0.15 -9.00 -10.76
N ALA A 180 0.63 -8.12 -10.12
CA ALA A 180 1.94 -7.71 -10.61
C ALA A 180 2.90 -8.89 -10.74
N SER A 181 2.92 -9.79 -9.74
CA SER A 181 3.76 -10.99 -9.77
C SER A 181 3.37 -11.94 -10.91
N ILE A 182 2.06 -12.14 -11.14
CA ILE A 182 1.55 -12.90 -12.29
C ILE A 182 1.91 -12.20 -13.61
N ALA A 183 1.77 -10.87 -13.68
CA ALA A 183 2.06 -10.09 -14.87
C ALA A 183 3.55 -10.16 -15.24
N ILE A 184 4.45 -10.08 -14.26
CA ILE A 184 5.90 -10.24 -14.45
C ILE A 184 6.22 -11.64 -15.01
N PHE A 185 5.62 -12.68 -14.43
CA PHE A 185 5.78 -14.05 -14.92
C PHE A 185 5.33 -14.18 -16.38
N VAL A 186 4.11 -13.71 -16.71
CA VAL A 186 3.57 -13.76 -18.07
C VAL A 186 4.41 -12.92 -19.05
N PHE A 187 4.90 -11.75 -18.63
CA PHE A 187 5.74 -10.87 -19.43
C PHE A 187 7.05 -11.56 -19.84
N PHE A 188 7.75 -12.20 -18.91
CA PHE A 188 9.01 -12.92 -19.22
C PHE A 188 8.79 -14.24 -19.96
N ARG A 189 7.59 -14.84 -19.91
CA ARG A 189 7.24 -15.96 -20.79
C ARG A 189 6.96 -15.54 -22.23
N ARG A 190 6.65 -14.27 -22.46
CA ARG A 190 6.35 -13.69 -23.78
C ARG A 190 7.50 -12.84 -24.35
N SER A 191 8.51 -12.52 -23.54
CA SER A 191 9.64 -11.66 -23.94
C SER A 191 10.97 -12.38 -23.72
N ASN A 192 11.98 -12.01 -24.50
CA ASN A 192 13.35 -12.56 -24.40
C ASN A 192 14.35 -11.55 -23.82
N VAL A 193 13.87 -10.54 -23.08
CA VAL A 193 14.69 -9.42 -22.57
C VAL A 193 15.68 -9.88 -21.50
N ASP A 194 15.26 -10.78 -20.61
CA ASP A 194 16.12 -11.44 -19.62
C ASP A 194 15.85 -12.95 -19.65
N LYS A 195 16.89 -13.75 -19.45
CA LYS A 195 16.84 -15.23 -19.44
C LYS A 195 17.21 -15.82 -18.09
N ARG A 196 17.57 -15.01 -17.09
CA ARG A 196 17.97 -15.50 -15.76
C ARG A 196 16.77 -16.16 -15.06
N PRO A 197 16.84 -17.47 -14.72
CA PRO A 197 15.69 -18.22 -14.21
C PRO A 197 15.18 -17.68 -12.86
N TRP A 198 16.07 -17.12 -12.05
CA TRP A 198 15.69 -16.48 -10.79
C TRP A 198 14.71 -15.33 -11.00
N ASN A 199 15.05 -14.40 -11.90
CA ASN A 199 14.27 -13.18 -12.15
C ASN A 199 13.00 -13.45 -12.97
N THR A 200 13.06 -14.42 -13.88
CA THR A 200 11.99 -14.65 -14.86
C THR A 200 10.96 -15.68 -14.42
N PHE A 201 11.35 -16.65 -13.59
CA PHE A 201 10.51 -17.78 -13.21
C PHE A 201 10.37 -17.93 -11.70
N ILE A 202 11.48 -18.04 -10.97
CA ILE A 202 11.47 -18.43 -9.55
C ILE A 202 10.90 -17.31 -8.68
N ALA A 203 11.43 -16.08 -8.76
CA ALA A 203 11.00 -14.98 -7.91
C ALA A 203 9.53 -14.59 -8.13
N PRO A 204 9.00 -14.47 -9.37
CA PRO A 204 7.58 -14.22 -9.59
C PRO A 204 6.69 -15.34 -9.03
N LEU A 205 7.09 -16.60 -9.20
CA LEU A 205 6.31 -17.75 -8.73
C LEU A 205 6.28 -17.82 -7.20
N LEU A 206 7.42 -17.55 -6.54
CA LEU A 206 7.48 -17.44 -5.07
C LEU A 206 6.62 -16.27 -4.57
N GLY A 207 6.63 -15.13 -5.27
CA GLY A 207 5.76 -14.00 -4.96
C GLY A 207 4.28 -14.38 -5.04
N VAL A 208 3.86 -15.06 -6.12
CA VAL A 208 2.50 -15.56 -6.27
C VAL A 208 2.15 -16.59 -5.19
N ALA A 209 3.01 -17.56 -4.94
CA ALA A 209 2.82 -18.59 -3.92
C ALA A 209 2.72 -18.02 -2.49
N GLY A 210 3.46 -16.94 -2.21
CA GLY A 210 3.39 -16.25 -0.92
C GLY A 210 2.17 -15.34 -0.79
N LEU A 211 1.85 -14.55 -1.81
CA LEU A 211 0.79 -13.54 -1.77
C LEU A 211 -0.61 -14.13 -1.95
N LEU A 212 -0.78 -15.23 -2.69
CA LEU A 212 -2.09 -15.87 -2.89
C LEU A 212 -2.75 -16.31 -1.57
N PRO A 213 -2.05 -17.00 -0.63
CA PRO A 213 -2.59 -17.29 0.68
C PRO A 213 -3.00 -16.03 1.45
N PHE A 214 -2.17 -14.97 1.45
CA PHE A 214 -2.55 -13.70 2.09
C PHE A 214 -3.79 -13.09 1.47
N LEU A 215 -3.91 -13.10 0.13
CA LEU A 215 -5.09 -12.61 -0.57
C LEU A 215 -6.33 -13.42 -0.20
N TRP A 216 -6.18 -14.75 -0.14
CA TRP A 216 -7.27 -15.64 0.27
C TRP A 216 -7.75 -15.30 1.68
N TYR A 217 -6.83 -15.22 2.65
CA TYR A 217 -7.15 -14.81 4.02
C TYR A 217 -7.75 -13.39 4.10
N ALA A 218 -7.32 -12.47 3.22
CA ALA A 218 -7.89 -11.12 3.13
C ALA A 218 -9.38 -11.16 2.80
N VAL A 219 -9.72 -11.94 1.78
CA VAL A 219 -11.07 -11.99 1.21
C VAL A 219 -11.99 -12.78 2.12
N THR A 220 -11.52 -13.91 2.66
CA THR A 220 -12.33 -14.75 3.54
C THR A 220 -12.49 -14.17 4.94
N GLY A 221 -11.49 -13.44 5.45
CA GLY A 221 -11.52 -12.79 6.76
C GLY A 221 -11.94 -11.32 6.73
N MET A 222 -12.59 -10.87 5.66
CA MET A 222 -12.96 -9.46 5.48
C MET A 222 -13.95 -8.96 6.54
N ASP A 223 -14.83 -9.83 7.04
CA ASP A 223 -15.72 -9.55 8.18
C ASP A 223 -14.95 -9.21 9.46
N VAL A 224 -13.90 -9.98 9.76
CA VAL A 224 -13.00 -9.75 10.89
C VAL A 224 -12.21 -8.46 10.69
N LEU A 225 -11.72 -8.22 9.47
CA LEU A 225 -10.95 -7.00 9.13
C LEU A 225 -11.79 -5.73 9.29
N LEU A 226 -13.07 -5.78 8.96
CA LEU A 226 -13.98 -4.64 9.05
C LEU A 226 -14.61 -4.50 10.44
N GLY A 227 -14.44 -5.49 11.33
CA GLY A 227 -15.17 -5.54 12.60
C GLY A 227 -16.68 -5.68 12.41
N GLY A 228 -17.12 -6.21 11.26
CA GLY A 228 -18.53 -6.24 10.87
C GLY A 228 -18.76 -7.08 9.60
N GLY A 229 -19.81 -7.91 9.64
CA GLY A 229 -20.18 -8.81 8.55
C GLY A 229 -21.33 -8.30 7.68
N GLY A 230 -21.78 -9.16 6.76
CA GLY A 230 -22.98 -8.94 5.96
C GLY A 230 -22.80 -7.92 4.83
N TRP A 231 -23.54 -6.82 4.87
CA TRP A 231 -23.57 -5.84 3.77
C TRP A 231 -22.23 -5.09 3.63
N LEU A 232 -21.55 -4.75 4.74
CA LEU A 232 -20.26 -4.08 4.74
C LEU A 232 -19.20 -4.94 4.05
N GLN A 233 -19.07 -6.19 4.49
CA GLN A 233 -18.18 -7.18 3.88
C GLN A 233 -18.44 -7.30 2.37
N THR A 234 -19.71 -7.40 1.97
CA THR A 234 -20.10 -7.54 0.56
C THR A 234 -19.70 -6.30 -0.25
N ILE A 235 -19.98 -5.10 0.24
CA ILE A 235 -19.64 -3.84 -0.45
C ILE A 235 -18.14 -3.72 -0.62
N PHE A 236 -17.35 -3.90 0.44
CA PHE A 236 -15.90 -3.69 0.36
C PHE A 236 -15.18 -4.79 -0.44
N THR A 237 -15.64 -6.04 -0.34
CA THR A 237 -15.13 -7.13 -1.19
C THR A 237 -15.50 -6.88 -2.65
N THR A 238 -16.72 -6.45 -2.92
CA THR A 238 -17.14 -6.09 -4.28
C THR A 238 -16.34 -4.91 -4.80
N MET A 239 -16.09 -3.88 -3.98
CA MET A 239 -15.27 -2.72 -4.35
C MET A 239 -13.85 -3.14 -4.74
N LEU A 240 -13.25 -4.06 -3.99
CA LEU A 240 -11.93 -4.62 -4.27
C LEU A 240 -11.87 -5.24 -5.68
N PHE A 241 -12.78 -6.16 -6.01
CA PHE A 241 -12.79 -6.81 -7.32
C PHE A 241 -13.35 -5.92 -8.44
N ALA A 242 -14.25 -4.99 -8.12
CA ALA A 242 -14.75 -3.99 -9.07
C ALA A 242 -13.61 -3.08 -9.54
N SER A 243 -12.69 -2.69 -8.65
CA SER A 243 -11.51 -1.90 -9.04
C SER A 243 -10.65 -2.62 -10.09
N LEU A 244 -10.46 -3.94 -9.93
CA LEU A 244 -9.78 -4.79 -10.90
C LEU A 244 -10.55 -4.87 -12.22
N ALA A 245 -11.86 -5.10 -12.16
CA ALA A 245 -12.72 -5.16 -13.33
C ALA A 245 -12.70 -3.83 -14.11
N ILE A 246 -12.76 -2.69 -13.43
CA ILE A 246 -12.64 -1.35 -14.03
C ILE A 246 -11.30 -1.20 -14.74
N GLY A 247 -10.20 -1.64 -14.14
CA GLY A 247 -8.88 -1.63 -14.77
C GLY A 247 -8.82 -2.47 -16.05
N ILE A 248 -9.35 -3.70 -15.99
CA ILE A 248 -9.39 -4.62 -17.15
C ILE A 248 -10.26 -4.04 -18.27
N ILE A 249 -11.48 -3.61 -17.96
CA ILE A 249 -12.43 -3.02 -18.91
C ILE A 249 -11.82 -1.75 -19.52
N GLY A 250 -11.22 -0.88 -18.70
CA GLY A 250 -10.53 0.32 -19.14
C GLY A 250 -9.41 0.02 -20.14
N ALA A 251 -8.58 -1.00 -19.85
CA ALA A 251 -7.52 -1.43 -20.76
C ALA A 251 -8.07 -1.90 -22.12
N TYR A 252 -9.14 -2.71 -22.12
CA TYR A 252 -9.78 -3.17 -23.36
C TYR A 252 -10.46 -2.03 -24.13
N LEU A 253 -11.12 -1.09 -23.44
CA LEU A 253 -11.74 0.08 -24.07
C LEU A 253 -10.70 0.99 -24.74
N ILE A 254 -9.56 1.23 -24.07
CA ILE A 254 -8.45 2.01 -24.66
C ILE A 254 -7.90 1.28 -25.88
N LYS A 255 -7.70 -0.04 -25.79
CA LYS A 255 -7.26 -0.87 -26.91
C LYS A 255 -8.22 -0.81 -28.10
N ALA A 256 -9.53 -0.84 -27.86
CA ALA A 256 -10.55 -0.81 -28.89
C ALA A 256 -10.71 0.57 -29.54
N ARG A 257 -10.72 1.65 -28.74
CA ARG A 257 -10.95 3.02 -29.24
C ARG A 257 -9.70 3.69 -29.80
N SER A 258 -8.52 3.33 -29.31
CA SER A 258 -7.27 3.98 -29.73
C SER A 258 -6.09 3.01 -29.62
N PRO A 259 -5.92 2.08 -30.58
CA PRO A 259 -4.83 1.11 -30.59
C PRO A 259 -3.44 1.77 -30.49
N GLN A 260 -3.26 2.95 -31.07
CA GLN A 260 -2.02 3.73 -30.99
C GLN A 260 -1.73 4.20 -29.56
N ARG A 261 -2.75 4.63 -28.78
CA ARG A 261 -2.59 4.99 -27.37
C ARG A 261 -2.28 3.77 -26.51
N TYR A 262 -2.92 2.64 -26.80
CA TYR A 262 -2.61 1.39 -26.11
C TYR A 262 -1.17 0.93 -26.38
N ALA A 263 -0.69 1.04 -27.63
CA ALA A 263 0.71 0.76 -27.95
C ALA A 263 1.69 1.72 -27.25
N GLN A 264 1.29 2.98 -27.06
CA GLN A 264 2.06 3.96 -26.29
C GLN A 264 2.13 3.67 -24.79
N LEU A 265 1.24 2.84 -24.22
CA LEU A 265 1.37 2.36 -22.84
C LEU A 265 2.53 1.35 -22.70
N ASN A 266 2.90 0.66 -23.79
CA ASN A 266 4.00 -0.29 -23.81
C ASN A 266 5.37 0.36 -24.05
N SER A 267 5.43 1.62 -24.52
CA SER A 267 6.72 2.30 -24.63
C SER A 267 7.21 2.68 -23.24
N THR A 268 8.35 2.11 -22.86
CA THR A 268 8.99 2.46 -21.60
C THR A 268 9.47 3.91 -21.69
N LEU A 269 9.49 4.62 -20.56
CA LEU A 269 9.88 6.04 -20.52
C LEU A 269 11.29 6.32 -21.08
N GLY A 270 12.16 5.30 -21.16
CA GLY A 270 13.48 5.40 -21.78
C GLY A 270 13.49 5.44 -23.32
N ASP A 271 12.38 5.11 -23.98
CA ASP A 271 12.28 5.15 -25.46
C ASP A 271 11.85 6.53 -25.99
N ARG A 272 11.59 7.49 -25.09
CA ARG A 272 11.08 8.84 -25.44
C ARG A 272 12.08 9.96 -25.15
N ILE A 273 13.34 9.63 -24.91
CA ILE A 273 14.50 10.54 -24.87
C ILE A 273 15.41 10.16 -26.03
#